data_AF-A0A2A5IXK5-F1
#
_entry.id   AF-A0A2A5IXK5-F1
#
_cell.length_a   1.000
_cell.length_b   1.000
_cell.length_c   1.000
_cell.angle_alpha   90.00
_cell.angle_beta   90.00
_cell.angle_gamma   90.00
#
_symmetry.space_group_name_H-M   'P 1'
#
loop_
_entity.id
_entity.type
_entity.pdbx_description
1 polymer ?
#
loop_
_entity_poly.entity_id
_entity_poly.type
_entity_poly.pdbx_seq_one_letter_code
_entity_poly.pdbx_strand_id
1 'polypeptide(L)'
;MTTPTETSPLLVVYKEIVKADIRKLQATSNDSKTGGGARDLRLPAKTFGPVMRRIFTIDAIGRGGRDIKVANVLYLDAEGTKHTTLLEYWPATSARPAEDRIAKVHASPALGGQIPDTSKGRVFVLFIKFSDGTIRCTYAYEDELKSGIWADEVKNAILDCMMSADNKNSTRSSGFVSVQGYYEFTNGTCYCHAD
;
A
#
# COMPACT_ATOMS: atom_id res chain seq x y z
N MET A 1 30.87 6.31 -22.61
CA MET A 1 30.15 6.90 -21.47
C MET A 1 28.68 6.57 -21.67
N THR A 2 28.15 5.57 -20.95
CA THR A 2 26.72 5.28 -20.94
C THR A 2 26.03 6.32 -20.07
N THR A 3 25.13 7.10 -20.66
CA THR A 3 24.22 8.00 -19.95
C THR A 3 23.55 7.19 -18.82
N PRO A 4 23.55 7.66 -17.56
CA PRO A 4 22.82 6.96 -16.51
C PRO A 4 21.35 6.86 -16.92
N THR A 5 20.82 5.64 -16.97
CA THR A 5 19.41 5.40 -17.23
C THR A 5 18.60 6.18 -16.21
N GLU A 6 17.73 7.08 -16.67
CA GLU A 6 16.87 7.87 -15.80
C GLU A 6 15.96 6.95 -14.99
N THR A 7 16.02 7.05 -13.66
CA THR A 7 15.15 6.28 -12.76
C THR A 7 13.73 6.82 -12.86
N SER A 8 12.81 6.04 -13.42
CA SER A 8 11.41 6.39 -13.62
C SER A 8 10.49 5.42 -12.88
N PRO A 9 9.31 5.86 -12.40
CA PRO A 9 8.33 4.96 -11.80
C PRO A 9 7.74 4.03 -12.87
N LEU A 10 7.55 2.75 -12.53
CA LEU A 10 6.96 1.73 -13.40
C LEU A 10 5.56 1.33 -12.94
N LEU A 11 5.35 1.26 -11.63
CA LEU A 11 4.11 0.81 -11.00
C LEU A 11 3.97 1.51 -9.65
N VAL A 12 2.79 2.05 -9.36
CA VAL A 12 2.39 2.45 -8.00
C VAL A 12 1.18 1.63 -7.59
N VAL A 13 1.22 1.05 -6.41
CA VAL A 13 0.05 0.49 -5.72
C VAL A 13 -0.27 1.39 -4.53
N TYR A 14 -1.52 1.81 -4.39
CA TYR A 14 -1.96 2.67 -3.29
C TYR A 14 -3.08 2.00 -2.50
N LYS A 15 -3.08 2.23 -1.19
CA LYS A 15 -4.16 1.82 -0.28
C LYS A 15 -4.43 2.91 0.72
N GLU A 16 -5.70 3.30 0.83
CA GLU A 16 -6.17 4.18 1.88
C GLU A 16 -5.97 3.54 3.26
N ILE A 17 -5.38 4.31 4.16
CA ILE A 17 -5.19 3.96 5.55
C ILE A 17 -6.39 4.50 6.33
N VAL A 18 -7.35 3.62 6.60
CA VAL A 18 -8.51 3.95 7.41
C VAL A 18 -8.20 3.86 8.90
N LYS A 19 -9.09 4.37 9.77
CA LYS A 19 -8.93 4.33 11.23
C LYS A 19 -8.60 2.93 11.78
N ALA A 20 -9.18 1.88 11.20
CA ALA A 20 -8.86 0.52 11.59
C ALA A 20 -7.40 0.17 11.31
N ASP A 21 -6.85 0.58 10.16
CA ASP A 21 -5.46 0.35 9.76
C ASP A 21 -4.47 1.14 10.63
N ILE A 22 -4.81 2.37 11.03
CA ILE A 22 -4.02 3.14 12.02
C ILE A 22 -3.85 2.34 13.33
N ARG A 23 -4.93 1.75 13.85
CA ARG A 23 -4.85 0.90 15.06
C ARG A 23 -3.99 -0.34 14.84
N LYS A 24 -3.93 -0.87 13.62
CA LYS A 24 -3.02 -1.97 13.28
C LYS A 24 -1.57 -1.51 13.35
N LEU A 25 -1.24 -0.39 12.68
CA LEU A 25 0.09 0.23 12.64
C LEU A 25 0.62 0.55 14.04
N GLN A 26 -0.22 1.10 14.91
CA GLN A 26 0.17 1.52 16.27
C GLN A 26 0.29 0.40 17.30
N ALA A 27 0.17 -0.86 16.92
CA ALA A 27 0.09 -1.95 17.89
C ALA A 27 -1.11 -1.84 18.89
N THR A 28 -2.18 -1.07 18.59
CA THR A 28 -3.36 -0.89 19.49
C THR A 28 -4.63 -1.68 19.14
N SER A 29 -4.75 -2.29 17.96
CA SER A 29 -5.86 -3.19 17.62
C SER A 29 -5.80 -4.52 18.41
N ASN A 30 -6.47 -4.59 19.56
CA ASN A 30 -6.68 -5.82 20.32
C ASN A 30 -8.18 -6.10 20.51
N ASP A 31 -8.97 -5.87 19.45
CA ASP A 31 -10.44 -5.99 19.48
C ASP A 31 -10.93 -7.45 19.50
N SER A 32 -10.05 -8.45 19.45
CA SER A 32 -10.43 -9.87 19.54
C SER A 32 -9.25 -10.76 19.97
N LYS A 33 -9.53 -11.75 20.83
CA LYS A 33 -8.61 -12.84 21.24
C LYS A 33 -8.28 -13.83 20.09
N THR A 34 -8.76 -13.60 18.86
CA THR A 34 -8.55 -14.50 17.72
C THR A 34 -7.50 -13.97 16.73
N GLY A 35 -6.29 -14.51 16.85
CA GLY A 35 -5.39 -14.87 15.75
C GLY A 35 -4.84 -13.77 14.83
N GLY A 36 -3.54 -13.50 14.95
CA GLY A 36 -2.53 -13.17 13.92
C GLY A 36 -2.74 -12.04 12.91
N GLY A 37 -3.95 -11.89 12.38
CA GLY A 37 -4.31 -10.99 11.29
C GLY A 37 -4.64 -9.56 11.70
N ALA A 38 -4.68 -9.25 13.00
CA ALA A 38 -4.97 -7.92 13.50
C ALA A 38 -3.93 -6.87 13.02
N ARG A 39 -2.75 -7.30 12.56
CA ARG A 39 -1.61 -6.43 12.26
C ARG A 39 -1.22 -6.39 10.80
N ASP A 40 -2.15 -6.71 9.91
CA ASP A 40 -1.88 -6.81 8.48
C ASP A 40 -2.71 -5.80 7.67
N LEU A 41 -2.09 -5.22 6.66
CA LEU A 41 -2.80 -4.51 5.59
C LEU A 41 -3.25 -5.54 4.56
N ARG A 42 -4.53 -5.49 4.17
CA ARG A 42 -5.15 -6.48 3.28
C ARG A 42 -5.50 -5.87 1.94
N LEU A 43 -5.38 -6.71 0.90
CA LEU A 43 -5.68 -6.38 -0.48
C LEU A 43 -6.40 -7.58 -1.15
N PRO A 44 -7.40 -7.34 -2.02
CA PRO A 44 -8.06 -8.38 -2.79
C PRO A 44 -7.07 -9.21 -3.61
N ALA A 45 -6.96 -10.49 -3.31
CA ALA A 45 -5.92 -11.37 -3.86
C ALA A 45 -6.01 -11.50 -5.38
N LYS A 46 -7.22 -11.64 -5.92
CA LYS A 46 -7.44 -11.82 -7.36
C LYS A 46 -6.94 -10.63 -8.17
N THR A 47 -7.18 -9.42 -7.69
CA THR A 47 -6.88 -8.19 -8.44
C THR A 47 -5.49 -7.66 -8.14
N PHE A 48 -5.08 -7.67 -6.87
CA PHE A 48 -3.80 -7.11 -6.46
C PHE A 48 -2.66 -8.12 -6.50
N GLY A 49 -2.93 -9.42 -6.39
CA GLY A 49 -1.90 -10.47 -6.38
C GLY A 49 -0.88 -10.36 -7.53
N PRO A 50 -1.32 -10.25 -8.80
CA PRO A 50 -0.39 -10.11 -9.93
C PRO A 50 0.50 -8.86 -9.85
N VAL A 51 -0.04 -7.69 -9.49
CA VAL A 51 0.73 -6.44 -9.40
C VAL A 51 1.64 -6.43 -8.17
N MET A 52 1.16 -6.95 -7.03
CA MET A 52 1.96 -7.04 -5.81
C MET A 52 3.15 -7.98 -5.98
N ARG A 53 3.05 -9.06 -6.76
CA ARG A 53 4.21 -9.92 -7.11
C ARG A 53 5.27 -9.23 -7.97
N ARG A 54 4.94 -8.13 -8.63
CA ARG A 54 5.93 -7.29 -9.35
C ARG A 54 6.66 -6.34 -8.40
N ILE A 55 6.06 -6.00 -7.26
CA ILE A 55 6.67 -5.22 -6.18
C ILE A 55 7.47 -6.16 -5.27
N PHE A 56 6.83 -7.19 -4.71
CA PHE A 56 7.43 -8.20 -3.85
C PHE A 56 7.97 -9.35 -4.70
N THR A 57 9.22 -9.21 -5.14
CA THR A 57 9.82 -10.12 -6.14
C THR A 57 10.64 -11.25 -5.53
N ILE A 58 11.08 -11.12 -4.29
CA ILE A 58 11.98 -12.08 -3.65
C ILE A 58 11.15 -13.22 -3.03
N ASP A 59 11.48 -14.47 -3.36
CA ASP A 59 10.89 -15.65 -2.71
C ASP A 59 11.45 -15.85 -1.30
N ALA A 60 10.57 -16.18 -0.36
CA ALA A 60 10.96 -16.51 1.01
C ALA A 60 9.97 -17.51 1.63
N ILE A 61 10.38 -18.10 2.75
CA ILE A 61 9.55 -18.99 3.55
C ILE A 61 9.12 -18.27 4.83
N GLY A 62 7.82 -18.03 4.94
CA GLY A 62 7.19 -17.45 6.11
C GLY A 62 7.02 -18.48 7.24
N ARG A 63 6.59 -17.98 8.41
CA ARG A 63 6.16 -18.81 9.54
C ARG A 63 5.21 -19.94 9.08
N GLY A 64 5.48 -21.15 9.58
CA GLY A 64 4.69 -22.34 9.25
C GLY A 64 5.05 -22.96 7.91
N GLY A 65 6.21 -22.62 7.32
CA GLY A 65 6.71 -23.24 6.09
C GLY A 65 5.96 -22.80 4.83
N ARG A 66 5.28 -21.65 4.87
CA ARG A 66 4.46 -21.17 3.76
C ARG A 66 5.28 -20.27 2.84
N ASP A 67 5.15 -20.46 1.54
CA ASP A 67 5.74 -19.58 0.54
C ASP A 67 5.14 -18.18 0.64
N ILE A 68 6.03 -17.19 0.69
CA ILE A 68 5.70 -15.77 0.71
C ILE A 68 6.60 -15.03 -0.28
N LYS A 69 6.21 -13.79 -0.59
CA LYS A 69 7.08 -12.86 -1.30
C LYS A 69 7.55 -11.77 -0.35
N VAL A 70 8.76 -11.27 -0.55
CA VAL A 70 9.31 -10.15 0.23
C VAL A 70 9.87 -9.06 -0.68
N ALA A 71 9.97 -7.85 -0.15
CA ALA A 71 10.59 -6.70 -0.80
C ALA A 71 11.45 -5.93 0.19
N ASN A 72 12.66 -5.54 -0.23
CA ASN A 72 13.39 -4.46 0.42
C ASN A 72 12.80 -3.14 -0.08
N VAL A 73 12.22 -2.37 0.83
CA VAL A 73 11.61 -1.08 0.51
C VAL A 73 12.43 0.05 1.10
N LEU A 74 12.67 1.07 0.28
CA LEU A 74 13.21 2.35 0.70
C LEU A 74 12.11 3.20 1.31
N TYR A 75 12.38 3.80 2.46
CA TYR A 75 11.50 4.78 3.10
C TYR A 75 12.34 5.96 3.62
N LEU A 76 11.66 7.06 3.94
CA LEU A 76 12.26 8.20 4.64
C LEU A 76 11.79 8.17 6.10
N ASP A 77 12.70 8.41 7.04
CA ASP A 77 12.32 8.68 8.43
C ASP A 77 11.77 10.11 8.60
N ALA A 78 11.41 10.48 9.83
CA ALA A 78 10.85 11.79 10.16
C ALA A 78 11.82 12.94 9.83
N GLU A 79 13.12 12.67 9.85
CA GLU A 79 14.19 13.59 9.51
C GLU A 79 14.48 13.65 7.99
N GLY A 80 13.81 12.84 7.19
CA GLY A 80 14.01 12.76 5.74
C GLY A 80 15.22 11.91 5.32
N THR A 81 15.81 11.14 6.23
CA THR A 81 16.92 10.23 5.96
C THR A 81 16.41 8.96 5.28
N LYS A 82 17.13 8.51 4.23
CA LYS A 82 16.80 7.29 3.50
C LYS A 82 17.21 6.05 4.29
N HIS A 83 16.27 5.13 4.46
CA HIS A 83 16.48 3.82 5.06
C HIS A 83 15.89 2.71 4.19
N THR A 84 16.27 1.48 4.47
CA THR A 84 15.67 0.28 3.83
C THR A 84 15.18 -0.68 4.89
N THR A 85 14.03 -1.31 4.66
CA THR A 85 13.53 -2.40 5.50
C THR A 85 12.88 -3.48 4.64
N LEU A 86 12.84 -4.71 5.16
CA LEU A 86 12.12 -5.82 4.53
C LEU A 86 10.62 -5.75 4.87
N LEU A 87 9.77 -5.98 3.87
CA LEU A 87 8.33 -6.21 4.04
C LEU A 87 7.94 -7.60 3.55
N GLU A 88 6.97 -8.22 4.21
CA GLU A 88 6.44 -9.55 3.87
C GLU A 88 5.05 -9.44 3.22
N TYR A 89 4.90 -10.02 2.03
CA TYR A 89 3.64 -10.19 1.33
C TYR A 89 3.22 -11.65 1.33
N TRP A 90 2.10 -11.92 1.99
CA TRP A 90 1.58 -13.24 2.24
C TRP A 90 0.35 -13.50 1.37
N PRO A 91 0.28 -14.67 0.71
CA PRO A 91 -0.90 -15.05 -0.04
C PRO A 91 -2.08 -15.37 0.88
N ALA A 92 -3.28 -15.34 0.28
CA ALA A 92 -4.55 -15.73 0.86
C ALA A 92 -4.49 -17.10 1.55
N THR A 93 -5.28 -17.25 2.61
CA THR A 93 -5.37 -18.48 3.40
C THR A 93 -6.73 -19.15 3.19
N SER A 94 -6.90 -20.40 3.62
CA SER A 94 -8.22 -21.05 3.61
C SER A 94 -9.26 -20.27 4.43
N ALA A 95 -8.85 -19.62 5.52
CA ALA A 95 -9.73 -18.80 6.35
C ALA A 95 -10.08 -17.44 5.71
N ARG A 96 -9.24 -16.93 4.78
CA ARG A 96 -9.46 -15.69 4.03
C ARG A 96 -8.98 -15.87 2.60
N PRO A 97 -9.73 -16.60 1.76
CA PRO A 97 -9.29 -16.97 0.41
C PRO A 97 -9.30 -15.78 -0.57
N ALA A 98 -9.98 -14.70 -0.22
CA ALA A 98 -10.15 -13.52 -1.07
C ALA A 98 -9.09 -12.42 -0.84
N GLU A 99 -8.26 -12.53 0.20
CA GLU A 99 -7.38 -11.43 0.63
C GLU A 99 -5.94 -11.89 0.82
N ASP A 100 -5.04 -11.25 0.06
CA ASP A 100 -3.61 -11.27 0.35
C ASP A 100 -3.30 -10.19 1.40
N ARG A 101 -2.08 -10.22 1.95
CA ARG A 101 -1.74 -9.30 3.03
C ARG A 101 -0.27 -8.91 3.08
N ILE A 102 -0.02 -7.65 3.41
CA ILE A 102 1.28 -7.18 3.89
C ILE A 102 1.28 -7.39 5.40
N ALA A 103 2.10 -8.31 5.88
CA ALA A 103 2.03 -8.79 7.25
C ALA A 103 2.83 -7.92 8.22
N LYS A 104 2.44 -7.96 9.50
CA LYS A 104 3.20 -7.37 10.63
C LYS A 104 3.51 -5.87 10.44
N VAL A 105 2.58 -5.09 9.87
CA VAL A 105 2.88 -3.69 9.51
C VAL A 105 3.28 -2.82 10.70
N HIS A 106 2.78 -3.13 11.90
CA HIS A 106 3.19 -2.49 13.16
C HIS A 106 4.69 -2.62 13.50
N ALA A 107 5.33 -3.70 13.05
CA ALA A 107 6.74 -3.98 13.36
C ALA A 107 7.68 -3.45 12.28
N SER A 108 7.16 -2.94 11.16
CA SER A 108 7.97 -2.38 10.09
C SER A 108 8.38 -0.94 10.41
N PRO A 109 9.68 -0.61 10.37
CA PRO A 109 10.16 0.77 10.47
C PRO A 109 9.52 1.72 9.43
N ALA A 110 9.25 1.24 8.21
CA ALA A 110 8.63 2.02 7.13
C ALA A 110 7.11 2.24 7.29
N LEU A 111 6.47 1.52 8.23
CA LEU A 111 5.02 1.56 8.41
C LEU A 111 4.67 1.87 9.87
N GLY A 112 4.69 0.89 10.76
CA GLY A 112 4.47 1.12 12.20
C GLY A 112 5.46 2.08 12.85
N GLY A 113 6.68 2.20 12.30
CA GLY A 113 7.66 3.21 12.70
C GLY A 113 7.44 4.60 12.08
N GLN A 114 6.62 4.71 11.03
CA GLN A 114 6.25 5.97 10.37
C GLN A 114 4.73 6.15 10.42
N ILE A 115 4.16 6.43 11.60
CA ILE A 115 2.72 6.62 11.71
C ILE A 115 2.30 7.88 10.92
N PRO A 116 1.36 7.78 9.96
CA PRO A 116 1.03 8.92 9.12
C PRO A 116 0.21 9.97 9.87
N ASP A 117 0.43 11.24 9.53
CA ASP A 117 -0.36 12.37 10.00
C ASP A 117 -1.78 12.36 9.42
N THR A 118 -2.76 12.01 10.25
CA THR A 118 -4.18 11.95 9.83
C THR A 118 -4.88 13.31 9.81
N SER A 119 -4.17 14.42 10.10
CA SER A 119 -4.74 15.76 10.01
C SER A 119 -4.76 16.33 8.59
N LYS A 120 -4.02 15.72 7.65
CA LYS A 120 -3.87 16.16 6.25
C LYS A 120 -4.88 15.52 5.27
N GLY A 121 -6.11 15.29 5.75
CA GLY A 121 -7.15 14.58 5.00
C GLY A 121 -6.93 13.07 4.92
N ARG A 122 -7.45 12.42 3.86
CA ARG A 122 -7.29 10.97 3.64
C ARG A 122 -5.83 10.62 3.38
N VAL A 123 -5.40 9.50 3.93
CA VAL A 123 -4.00 9.04 3.87
C VAL A 123 -3.91 7.77 3.04
N PHE A 124 -2.89 7.67 2.20
CA PHE A 124 -2.63 6.50 1.38
C PHE A 124 -1.21 5.99 1.62
N VAL A 125 -1.05 4.69 1.88
CA VAL A 125 0.26 4.04 1.74
C VAL A 125 0.48 3.72 0.26
N LEU A 126 1.64 4.09 -0.26
CA LEU A 126 2.06 3.85 -1.63
C LEU A 126 3.27 2.90 -1.63
N PHE A 127 3.21 1.90 -2.52
CA PHE A 127 4.34 1.07 -2.91
C PHE A 127 4.68 1.36 -4.36
N ILE A 128 5.84 1.97 -4.61
CA ILE A 128 6.24 2.44 -5.94
C ILE A 128 7.46 1.64 -6.40
N LYS A 129 7.34 0.93 -7.53
CA LYS A 129 8.46 0.26 -8.19
C LYS A 129 9.06 1.20 -9.23
N PHE A 130 10.38 1.38 -9.20
CA PHE A 130 11.14 2.17 -10.15
C PHE A 130 11.92 1.30 -11.15
N SER A 131 12.36 1.90 -12.25
CA SER A 131 13.07 1.25 -13.36
C SER A 131 14.45 0.69 -12.96
N ASP A 132 15.08 1.25 -11.94
CA ASP A 132 16.33 0.76 -11.35
C ASP A 132 16.13 -0.42 -10.38
N GLY A 133 14.88 -0.87 -10.20
CA GLY A 133 14.52 -1.94 -9.28
C GLY A 133 14.22 -1.47 -7.86
N THR A 134 14.44 -0.19 -7.53
CA THR A 134 14.08 0.38 -6.23
C THR A 134 12.58 0.25 -5.99
N ILE A 135 12.22 -0.12 -4.77
CA ILE A 135 10.84 -0.11 -4.31
C ILE A 135 10.76 0.92 -3.19
N ARG A 136 9.88 1.92 -3.33
CA ARG A 136 9.64 2.93 -2.28
C ARG A 136 8.36 2.62 -1.54
N CYS A 137 8.39 2.74 -0.22
CA CYS A 137 7.21 2.78 0.64
C CYS A 137 7.09 4.20 1.20
N THR A 138 5.96 4.86 0.97
CA THR A 138 5.71 6.23 1.43
C THR A 138 4.24 6.46 1.68
N TYR A 139 3.91 7.51 2.42
CA TYR A 139 2.54 8.01 2.51
C TYR A 139 2.30 9.14 1.51
N ALA A 140 1.08 9.20 0.98
CA ALA A 140 0.54 10.35 0.27
C ALA A 140 -0.69 10.86 1.03
N TYR A 141 -0.83 12.17 1.09
CA TYR A 141 -1.92 12.84 1.81
C TYR A 141 -2.84 13.55 0.84
N GLU A 142 -4.13 13.55 1.12
CA GLU A 142 -5.14 14.17 0.26
C GLU A 142 -4.84 15.65 -0.05
N ASP A 143 -4.42 16.42 0.95
CA ASP A 143 -4.08 17.84 0.75
C ASP A 143 -2.89 18.02 -0.20
N GLU A 144 -1.92 17.11 -0.14
CA GLU A 144 -0.74 17.11 -1.00
C GLU A 144 -1.05 16.63 -2.43
N LEU A 145 -1.95 15.65 -2.57
CA LEU A 145 -2.47 15.23 -3.86
C LEU A 145 -3.19 16.39 -4.55
N LYS A 146 -3.96 17.19 -3.79
CA LYS A 146 -4.67 18.36 -4.32
C LYS A 146 -3.74 19.53 -4.64
N SER A 147 -2.67 19.74 -3.87
CA SER A 147 -1.74 20.86 -4.07
C SER A 147 -0.81 20.71 -5.28
N GLY A 148 -0.72 19.52 -5.89
CA GLY A 148 0.02 19.28 -7.13
C GLY A 148 1.49 18.94 -6.94
N ILE A 149 1.92 18.54 -5.73
CA ILE A 149 3.30 18.07 -5.51
C ILE A 149 3.54 16.65 -6.05
N TRP A 150 2.47 15.89 -6.28
CA TRP A 150 2.50 14.56 -6.87
C TRP A 150 2.36 14.64 -8.39
N ALA A 151 3.05 13.74 -9.10
CA ALA A 151 2.88 13.57 -10.54
C ALA A 151 1.39 13.34 -10.89
N ASP A 152 0.95 13.92 -12.01
CA ASP A 152 -0.46 13.92 -12.42
C ASP A 152 -1.02 12.50 -12.55
N GLU A 153 -0.23 11.54 -13.00
CA GLU A 153 -0.63 10.13 -13.11
C GLU A 153 -1.01 9.53 -11.75
N VAL A 154 -0.20 9.79 -10.71
CA VAL A 154 -0.44 9.30 -9.35
C VAL A 154 -1.63 10.04 -8.73
N LYS A 155 -1.60 11.37 -8.84
CA LYS A 155 -2.64 12.26 -8.32
C LYS A 155 -4.02 11.88 -8.87
N ASN A 156 -4.16 11.82 -10.19
CA ASN A 156 -5.44 11.57 -10.84
C ASN A 156 -5.93 10.15 -10.54
N ALA A 157 -5.06 9.14 -10.58
CA ALA A 157 -5.42 7.77 -10.22
C ALA A 157 -6.04 7.68 -8.81
N ILE A 158 -5.46 8.38 -7.82
CA ILE A 158 -5.95 8.36 -6.45
C ILE A 158 -7.22 9.20 -6.30
N LEU A 159 -7.21 10.46 -6.77
CA LEU A 159 -8.34 11.39 -6.61
C LEU A 159 -9.60 10.93 -7.36
N ASP A 160 -9.46 10.39 -8.57
CA ASP A 160 -10.60 9.85 -9.33
C ASP A 160 -11.17 8.62 -8.62
N CYS A 161 -10.30 7.79 -8.04
CA CYS A 161 -10.74 6.62 -7.27
C CYS A 161 -11.44 7.02 -5.97
N MET A 162 -10.98 8.09 -5.31
CA MET A 162 -11.66 8.70 -4.16
C MET A 162 -13.05 9.20 -4.54
N MET A 163 -13.17 9.93 -5.66
CA MET A 163 -14.46 10.42 -6.14
C MET A 163 -15.44 9.27 -6.40
N SER A 164 -14.99 8.17 -7.01
CA SER A 164 -15.81 6.96 -7.20
C SER A 164 -16.27 6.37 -5.87
N ALA A 165 -15.36 6.25 -4.89
CA ALA A 165 -15.68 5.75 -3.55
C ALA A 165 -16.70 6.64 -2.84
N ASP A 166 -16.54 7.96 -2.91
CA ASP A 166 -17.38 8.92 -2.22
C ASP A 166 -18.80 8.92 -2.82
N ASN A 167 -18.91 8.81 -4.15
CA ASN A 167 -20.19 8.63 -4.84
C ASN A 167 -20.92 7.34 -4.43
N LYS A 168 -20.18 6.25 -4.16
CA LYS A 168 -20.78 5.02 -3.66
C LYS A 168 -21.15 5.12 -2.19
N ASN A 169 -20.29 5.72 -1.38
CA ASN A 169 -20.55 5.89 0.05
C ASN A 169 -21.74 6.83 0.31
N SER A 170 -22.00 7.81 -0.57
CA SER A 170 -23.16 8.71 -0.45
C SER A 170 -24.52 8.01 -0.64
N THR A 171 -24.54 6.86 -1.30
CA THR A 171 -25.76 6.09 -1.59
C THR A 171 -25.88 4.81 -0.76
N ARG A 172 -24.84 4.43 0.00
CA ARG A 172 -24.81 3.21 0.80
C ARG A 172 -25.38 3.44 2.20
N SER A 173 -26.30 2.56 2.59
CA SER A 173 -26.80 2.45 3.97
C SER A 173 -25.92 1.57 4.87
N SER A 174 -24.95 0.83 4.32
CA SER A 174 -24.00 0.03 5.09
C SER A 174 -22.65 -0.16 4.39
N GLY A 175 -21.58 -0.10 5.20
CA GLY A 175 -20.20 -0.40 4.82
C GLY A 175 -19.50 0.76 4.09
N PHE A 176 -18.51 1.37 4.74
CA PHE A 176 -17.62 2.36 4.12
C PHE A 176 -16.68 1.66 3.14
N VAL A 177 -16.67 2.11 1.88
CA VAL A 177 -15.72 1.67 0.86
C VAL A 177 -14.44 2.47 1.01
N SER A 178 -13.36 1.81 1.42
CA SER A 178 -12.01 2.38 1.39
C SER A 178 -11.43 2.33 -0.01
N VAL A 179 -10.61 3.30 -0.36
CA VAL A 179 -9.93 3.39 -1.66
C VAL A 179 -8.66 2.55 -1.66
N GLN A 180 -8.44 1.77 -2.72
CA GLN A 180 -7.15 1.16 -3.02
C GLN A 180 -7.07 0.90 -4.52
N GLY A 181 -5.88 0.84 -5.09
CA GLY A 181 -5.74 0.74 -6.53
C GLY A 181 -4.28 0.67 -6.96
N TYR A 182 -4.07 0.75 -8.27
CA TYR A 182 -2.74 0.84 -8.85
C TYR A 182 -2.73 1.60 -10.17
N TYR A 183 -1.57 2.13 -10.53
CA TYR A 183 -1.30 2.75 -11.82
C TYR A 183 0.00 2.21 -12.41
N GLU A 184 -0.04 1.81 -13.69
CA GLU A 184 1.09 1.32 -14.47
C GLU A 184 1.58 2.39 -15.45
N PHE A 185 2.77 2.92 -15.20
CA PHE A 185 3.33 4.01 -16.01
C PHE A 185 3.73 3.57 -17.41
N THR A 186 4.00 2.27 -17.61
CA THR A 186 4.45 1.74 -18.91
C THR A 186 3.36 1.71 -19.97
N ASN A 187 2.08 1.66 -19.58
CA ASN A 187 0.95 1.54 -20.51
C ASN A 187 -0.28 2.36 -20.10
N GLY A 188 -0.18 3.16 -19.03
CA GLY A 188 -1.26 3.99 -18.51
C GLY A 188 -2.40 3.21 -17.85
N THR A 189 -2.24 1.90 -17.60
CA THR A 189 -3.30 1.09 -17.00
C THR A 189 -3.54 1.55 -15.56
N CYS A 190 -4.78 1.89 -15.25
CA CYS A 190 -5.21 2.24 -13.92
C CYS A 190 -6.27 1.24 -13.44
N TYR A 191 -6.23 0.91 -12.15
CA TYR A 191 -7.29 0.18 -11.50
C TYR A 191 -7.67 0.86 -10.19
N CYS A 192 -8.96 1.08 -10.03
CA CYS A 192 -9.56 1.57 -8.80
C CYS A 192 -10.41 0.47 -8.16
N HIS A 193 -10.05 0.07 -6.95
CA HIS A 193 -10.92 -0.69 -6.05
C HIS A 193 -11.58 0.26 -5.07
N ALA A 194 -12.43 1.11 -5.63
CA ALA A 194 -13.57 1.67 -4.93
C ALA A 194 -14.87 1.00 -5.40
N ASP A 195 -14.76 0.00 -6.29
CA ASP A 195 -15.87 -0.50 -7.08
C ASP A 195 -16.74 -1.59 -6.46
#